data_AF-A0A3P7LM11-F1
#
_entry.id   AF-A0A3P7LM11-F1
#
_cell.length_a   1.000
_cell.length_b   1.000
_cell.length_c   1.000
_cell.angle_alpha   90.00
_cell.angle_beta   90.00
_cell.angle_gamma   90.00
#
_symmetry.space_group_name_H-M   'P 1'
#
loop_
_entity.id
_entity.type
_entity.pdbx_description
1 polymer ?
#
loop_
_entity_poly.entity_id
_entity_poly.type
_entity_poly.pdbx_seq_one_letter_code
_entity_poly.pdbx_strand_id
1 'polypeptide(L)'
;MARPSISSDFIDKVSNMSFCENSETAIIQVDPSNAITYDALRLWRFVLSEKGALASAARCTYVMAALPAGQGFNISSFILESKTHVSLASAVALAVRLTYVNFVEGAYVLPINKSFFGPLTRGLFAVPVLPNVTYKFSNNDGKTIEFYDFYVFTFKPEIFVGGTNVGALDFEKIFELNSVLLYPKGTFATVNIKVWPKPGRGPQRNY
;
A
#
# COMPACT_ATOMS: atom_id res chain seq x y z
N MET A 1 -14.65 5.58 -2.82
CA MET A 1 -13.24 5.71 -2.39
C MET A 1 -12.34 5.57 -3.61
N ALA A 2 -11.20 6.27 -3.66
CA ALA A 2 -10.48 6.55 -4.90
C ALA A 2 -9.47 5.43 -5.26
N ARG A 3 -9.98 4.38 -5.92
CA ARG A 3 -9.15 3.37 -6.60
C ARG A 3 -8.19 4.05 -7.58
N PRO A 4 -7.01 3.46 -7.88
CA PRO A 4 -6.06 4.02 -8.83
C PRO A 4 -6.67 4.47 -10.17
N SER A 5 -7.67 3.75 -10.70
CA SER A 5 -8.37 4.17 -11.93
C SER A 5 -9.09 5.52 -11.79
N ILE A 6 -9.88 5.69 -10.73
CA ILE A 6 -10.61 6.92 -10.41
C ILE A 6 -9.63 8.05 -10.08
N SER A 7 -8.59 7.75 -9.29
CA SER A 7 -7.56 8.73 -8.97
C SER A 7 -6.81 9.19 -10.20
N SER A 8 -6.51 8.29 -11.13
CA SER A 8 -5.89 8.63 -12.39
C SER A 8 -6.80 9.51 -13.26
N ASP A 9 -8.12 9.25 -13.32
CA ASP A 9 -9.07 10.15 -14.00
C ASP A 9 -9.10 11.55 -13.38
N PHE A 10 -9.06 11.62 -12.05
CA PHE A 10 -8.98 12.90 -11.35
C PHE A 10 -7.69 13.64 -11.67
N ILE A 11 -6.54 12.95 -11.55
CA ILE A 11 -5.20 13.51 -11.84
C ILE A 11 -5.14 14.05 -13.27
N ASP A 12 -5.68 13.31 -14.24
CA ASP A 12 -5.74 13.74 -15.63
C ASP A 12 -6.58 15.02 -15.80
N LYS A 13 -7.76 15.09 -15.17
CA LYS A 13 -8.64 16.27 -15.23
C LYS A 13 -8.05 17.51 -14.58
N VAL A 14 -7.22 17.36 -13.54
CA VAL A 14 -6.59 18.49 -12.83
C VAL A 14 -5.16 18.76 -13.28
N SER A 15 -4.69 18.06 -14.32
CA SER A 15 -3.30 18.13 -14.79
C SER A 15 -2.87 19.49 -15.34
N ASN A 16 -3.83 20.25 -15.88
CA ASN A 16 -3.62 21.59 -16.44
C ASN A 16 -4.03 22.71 -15.47
N MET A 17 -4.30 22.38 -14.20
CA MET A 17 -4.62 23.40 -13.20
C MET A 17 -3.34 24.03 -12.66
N SER A 18 -3.34 25.36 -12.56
CA SER A 18 -2.17 26.15 -12.18
C SER A 18 -1.56 25.76 -10.83
N PHE A 19 -2.37 25.28 -9.87
CA PHE A 19 -1.88 24.86 -8.56
C PHE A 19 -0.95 23.63 -8.64
N CYS A 20 -1.17 22.73 -9.61
CA CYS A 20 -0.31 21.57 -9.84
C CYS A 20 1.03 22.04 -10.44
N GLU A 21 0.96 22.88 -11.47
CA GLU A 21 2.14 23.45 -12.12
C GLU A 21 2.98 24.30 -11.17
N ASN A 22 2.34 25.03 -10.26
CA ASN A 22 2.99 25.87 -9.27
C ASN A 22 3.49 25.11 -8.03
N SER A 23 3.21 23.81 -7.93
CA SER A 23 3.56 22.96 -6.78
C SER A 23 2.96 23.46 -5.46
N GLU A 24 1.73 23.98 -5.52
CA GLU A 24 1.02 24.58 -4.38
C GLU A 24 0.23 23.53 -3.57
N THR A 25 -0.19 22.44 -4.21
CA THR A 25 -1.06 21.42 -3.60
C THR A 25 -0.46 20.03 -3.73
N ALA A 26 -0.54 19.25 -2.65
CA ALA A 26 -0.29 17.81 -2.66
C ALA A 26 -1.59 17.04 -2.90
N ILE A 27 -1.55 16.02 -3.75
CA ILE A 27 -2.67 15.07 -3.89
C ILE A 27 -2.28 13.81 -3.11
N ILE A 28 -3.08 13.41 -2.14
CA ILE A 28 -2.87 12.15 -1.40
C ILE A 28 -3.89 11.14 -1.87
N GLN A 29 -3.42 10.07 -2.48
CA GLN A 29 -4.24 8.94 -2.88
C GLN A 29 -4.15 7.82 -1.84
N VAL A 30 -5.32 7.37 -1.40
CA VAL A 30 -5.51 6.23 -0.49
C VAL A 30 -6.62 5.36 -1.08
N ASP A 31 -6.36 4.05 -1.18
CA ASP A 31 -7.39 3.05 -1.49
C ASP A 31 -7.57 2.12 -0.29
N PRO A 32 -8.54 2.39 0.60
CA PRO A 32 -8.78 1.54 1.77
C PRO A 32 -9.19 0.12 1.40
N SER A 33 -9.74 -0.11 0.20
CA SER A 33 -10.13 -1.43 -0.28
C SER A 33 -8.94 -2.25 -0.79
N ASN A 34 -7.81 -1.59 -1.07
CA ASN A 34 -6.57 -2.25 -1.46
C ASN A 34 -5.37 -1.48 -0.91
N ALA A 35 -5.25 -1.46 0.41
CA ALA A 35 -4.17 -0.76 1.09
C ALA A 35 -2.83 -1.51 1.01
N ILE A 36 -2.79 -2.78 0.60
CA ILE A 36 -1.57 -3.58 0.64
C ILE A 36 -0.57 -3.06 -0.39
N THR A 37 0.61 -2.62 0.05
CA THR A 37 1.60 -1.93 -0.79
C THR A 37 1.90 -2.67 -2.10
N TYR A 38 2.19 -3.97 -2.04
CA TYR A 38 2.49 -4.74 -3.25
C TYR A 38 1.31 -4.83 -4.24
N ASP A 39 0.08 -4.91 -3.74
CA ASP A 39 -1.13 -4.94 -4.57
C ASP A 39 -1.44 -3.55 -5.14
N ALA A 40 -1.28 -2.50 -4.32
CA ALA A 40 -1.53 -1.12 -4.69
C ALA A 40 -0.55 -0.63 -5.78
N LEU A 41 0.74 -0.90 -5.62
CA LEU A 41 1.76 -0.51 -6.61
C LEU A 41 1.56 -1.24 -7.94
N ARG A 42 1.21 -2.54 -7.91
CA ARG A 42 0.87 -3.30 -9.12
C ARG A 42 -0.33 -2.70 -9.86
N LEU A 43 -1.38 -2.36 -9.11
CA LEU A 43 -2.57 -1.75 -9.69
C LEU A 43 -2.27 -0.37 -10.30
N TRP A 44 -1.42 0.42 -9.65
CA TRP A 44 -0.95 1.69 -10.20
C TRP A 44 -0.12 1.52 -11.47
N ARG A 45 0.84 0.58 -11.51
CA ARG A 45 1.62 0.28 -12.73
C ARG A 45 0.69 -0.12 -13.88
N PHE A 46 -0.32 -0.95 -13.61
CA PHE A 46 -1.34 -1.32 -14.60
C PHE A 46 -2.09 -0.08 -15.13
N VAL A 47 -2.65 0.75 -14.25
CA VAL A 47 -3.38 1.96 -14.67
C VAL A 47 -2.51 2.93 -15.47
N LEU A 48 -1.26 3.14 -15.05
CA LEU A 48 -0.30 3.97 -15.77
C LEU A 48 0.07 3.37 -17.13
N SER A 49 0.11 2.04 -17.26
CA SER A 49 0.39 1.38 -18.55
C SER A 49 -0.75 1.56 -19.55
N GLU A 50 -2.01 1.65 -19.10
CA GLU A 50 -3.16 1.87 -19.96
C GLU A 50 -3.34 3.34 -20.36
N LYS A 51 -3.13 4.26 -19.40
CA LYS A 51 -3.40 5.69 -19.60
C LYS A 51 -2.19 6.51 -20.06
N GLY A 52 -0.99 5.96 -19.93
CA GLY A 52 0.26 6.63 -20.31
C GLY A 52 0.71 7.70 -19.33
N ALA A 53 1.52 8.64 -19.82
CA ALA A 53 2.15 9.69 -19.02
C ALA A 53 1.10 10.67 -18.46
N LEU A 54 0.83 10.56 -17.15
CA LEU A 54 0.01 11.54 -16.44
C LEU A 54 0.79 12.85 -16.29
N ALA A 55 0.20 13.98 -16.65
CA ALA A 55 0.86 15.30 -16.67
C ALA A 55 1.17 15.85 -15.25
N SER A 56 1.37 17.16 -15.10
CA SER A 56 1.96 17.78 -13.90
C SER A 56 1.31 17.39 -12.56
N ALA A 57 0.00 17.10 -12.55
CA ALA A 57 -0.71 16.65 -11.35
C ALA A 57 -0.20 15.31 -10.78
N ALA A 58 0.32 14.41 -11.61
CA ALA A 58 0.92 13.16 -11.11
C ALA A 58 2.21 13.44 -10.33
N ARG A 59 2.99 14.43 -10.75
CA ARG A 59 4.17 14.89 -9.98
C ARG A 59 3.81 15.48 -8.62
N CYS A 60 2.58 15.96 -8.43
CA CYS A 60 2.06 16.42 -7.13
C CYS A 60 1.40 15.30 -6.31
N THR A 61 1.33 14.08 -6.83
CA THR A 61 0.63 12.97 -6.19
C THR A 61 1.54 12.17 -5.25
N TYR A 62 0.96 11.77 -4.13
CA TYR A 62 1.47 10.78 -3.19
C TYR A 62 0.52 9.59 -3.16
N VAL A 63 1.06 8.38 -3.25
CA VAL A 63 0.33 7.12 -3.10
C VAL A 63 0.64 6.57 -1.72
N MET A 64 -0.35 6.49 -0.85
CA MET A 64 -0.20 5.90 0.48
C MET A 64 -0.72 4.47 0.47
N ALA A 65 0.10 3.55 0.96
CA ALA A 65 -0.20 2.15 1.12
C ALA A 65 0.40 1.60 2.42
N ALA A 66 0.15 0.33 2.73
CA ALA A 66 0.51 -0.29 4.00
C ALA A 66 1.01 -1.73 3.83
N LEU A 67 1.89 -2.15 4.73
CA LEU A 67 2.27 -3.55 4.94
C LEU A 67 2.12 -3.90 6.42
N PRO A 68 1.99 -5.20 6.76
CA PRO A 68 2.02 -5.60 8.16
C PRO A 68 3.25 -5.06 8.88
N ALA A 69 3.05 -4.62 10.12
CA ALA A 69 4.09 -3.95 10.89
C ALA A 69 5.35 -4.81 11.07
N GLY A 70 6.51 -4.19 10.88
CA GLY A 70 7.82 -4.77 11.09
C GLY A 70 8.29 -5.72 9.98
N GLN A 71 7.57 -5.80 8.85
CA GLN A 71 8.06 -6.57 7.68
C GLN A 71 9.07 -5.78 6.86
N GLY A 72 8.94 -4.45 6.83
CA GLY A 72 9.67 -3.59 5.91
C GLY A 72 9.18 -3.74 4.45
N PHE A 73 9.35 -2.67 3.67
CA PHE A 73 9.08 -2.71 2.24
C PHE A 73 10.36 -3.01 1.46
N ASN A 74 10.26 -3.86 0.44
CA ASN A 74 11.34 -4.15 -0.49
C ASN A 74 10.86 -3.96 -1.94
N ILE A 75 11.38 -2.94 -2.62
CA ILE A 75 11.04 -2.63 -4.02
C ILE A 75 11.54 -3.69 -5.02
N SER A 76 12.53 -4.49 -4.63
CA SER A 76 13.06 -5.60 -5.44
C SER A 76 12.42 -6.94 -5.09
N SER A 77 11.34 -6.93 -4.30
CA SER A 77 10.63 -8.15 -3.89
C SER A 77 9.97 -8.83 -5.08
N PHE A 78 10.14 -10.16 -5.20
CA PHE A 78 9.47 -10.99 -6.20
C PHE A 78 7.93 -10.87 -6.14
N ILE A 79 7.37 -10.43 -5.02
CA ILE A 79 5.93 -10.27 -4.82
C ILE A 79 5.36 -9.27 -5.84
N LEU A 80 6.11 -8.22 -6.19
CA LEU A 80 5.71 -7.20 -7.16
C LEU A 80 5.55 -7.76 -8.58
N GLU A 81 6.33 -8.76 -8.94
CA GLU A 81 6.26 -9.43 -10.24
C GLU A 81 5.38 -10.70 -10.21
N SER A 82 4.91 -11.10 -9.03
CA SER A 82 4.05 -12.26 -8.87
C SER A 82 2.63 -11.98 -9.37
N LYS A 83 1.90 -13.05 -9.75
CA LYS A 83 0.45 -13.00 -10.01
C LYS A 83 -0.39 -13.14 -8.73
N THR A 84 0.25 -13.27 -7.58
CA THR A 84 -0.42 -13.52 -6.31
C THR A 84 -0.91 -12.21 -5.71
N HIS A 85 -2.23 -12.03 -5.58
CA HIS A 85 -2.80 -10.95 -4.78
C HIS A 85 -2.49 -11.19 -3.31
N VAL A 86 -1.73 -10.28 -2.68
CA VAL A 86 -1.31 -10.44 -1.28
C VAL A 86 -2.50 -10.39 -0.35
N SER A 87 -3.48 -9.53 -0.65
CA SER A 87 -4.78 -9.46 0.05
C SER A 87 -5.56 -10.78 0.01
N LEU A 88 -5.59 -11.47 -1.13
CA LEU A 88 -6.24 -12.78 -1.23
C LEU A 88 -5.43 -13.84 -0.47
N ALA A 89 -4.11 -13.85 -0.66
CA ALA A 89 -3.22 -14.77 0.04
C ALA A 89 -3.34 -14.61 1.57
N SER A 90 -3.47 -13.38 2.08
CA SER A 90 -3.62 -13.12 3.51
C SER A 90 -4.94 -13.64 4.05
N ALA A 91 -6.04 -13.48 3.31
CA ALA A 91 -7.33 -14.03 3.70
C ALA A 91 -7.30 -15.57 3.76
N VAL A 92 -6.72 -16.21 2.74
CA VAL A 92 -6.58 -17.68 2.70
C VAL A 92 -5.67 -18.17 3.82
N ALA A 93 -4.51 -17.55 4.02
CA ALA A 93 -3.57 -17.92 5.06
C ALA A 93 -4.20 -17.79 6.45
N LEU A 94 -4.96 -16.72 6.71
CA LEU A 94 -5.70 -16.54 7.96
C LEU A 94 -6.71 -17.66 8.16
N ALA A 95 -7.52 -17.98 7.15
CA ALA A 95 -8.52 -19.04 7.22
C ALA A 95 -7.89 -20.41 7.50
N VAL A 96 -6.82 -20.77 6.78
CA VAL A 96 -6.08 -22.02 7.00
C VAL A 96 -5.50 -22.07 8.42
N ARG A 97 -4.89 -20.97 8.87
CA ARG A 97 -4.29 -20.89 10.21
C ARG A 97 -5.34 -21.02 11.31
N LEU A 98 -6.49 -20.35 11.18
CA LEU A 98 -7.60 -20.47 12.12
C LEU A 98 -8.17 -21.89 12.15
N THR A 99 -8.38 -22.52 10.98
CA THR A 99 -8.83 -23.91 10.90
C THR A 99 -7.86 -24.85 11.62
N TYR A 100 -6.56 -24.72 11.34
CA TYR A 100 -5.53 -25.55 11.97
C TYR A 100 -5.52 -25.39 13.49
N VAL A 101 -5.53 -24.14 13.99
CA VAL A 101 -5.52 -23.89 15.44
C VAL A 101 -6.77 -24.45 16.11
N ASN A 102 -7.97 -24.20 15.55
CA ASN A 102 -9.20 -24.74 16.09
C ASN A 102 -9.23 -26.28 16.06
N PHE A 103 -8.70 -26.90 15.01
CA PHE A 103 -8.59 -28.36 14.89
C PHE A 103 -7.68 -28.97 15.96
N VAL A 104 -6.48 -28.40 16.15
CA VAL A 104 -5.53 -28.88 17.16
C VAL A 104 -6.08 -28.67 18.58
N GLU A 105 -6.66 -27.50 18.87
CA GLU A 105 -7.27 -27.21 20.18
C GLU A 105 -8.54 -28.01 20.45
N GLY A 106 -9.20 -28.50 19.40
CA GLY A 106 -10.35 -29.39 19.48
C GLY A 106 -9.99 -30.87 19.55
N ALA A 107 -8.74 -31.21 19.90
CA ALA A 107 -8.24 -32.59 19.93
C ALA A 107 -8.40 -33.30 18.57
N TYR A 108 -8.05 -32.61 17.50
CA TYR A 108 -8.15 -33.08 16.11
C TYR A 108 -9.59 -33.30 15.63
N VAL A 109 -10.53 -32.55 16.21
CA VAL A 109 -11.92 -32.44 15.75
C VAL A 109 -12.28 -30.96 15.69
N LEU A 110 -12.90 -30.52 14.61
CA LEU A 110 -13.36 -29.14 14.52
C LEU A 110 -14.47 -28.89 15.55
N PRO A 111 -14.27 -27.96 16.50
CA PRO A 111 -15.23 -27.74 17.58
C PRO A 111 -16.51 -27.10 17.03
N ILE A 112 -17.65 -27.74 17.30
CA ILE A 112 -18.97 -27.34 16.80
C ILE A 112 -19.56 -26.18 17.62
N ASN A 113 -19.06 -25.99 18.84
CA ASN A 113 -19.56 -25.03 19.85
C ASN A 113 -18.54 -23.93 20.21
N LYS A 114 -17.50 -23.73 19.39
CA LYS A 114 -16.51 -22.65 19.58
C LYS A 114 -16.54 -21.68 18.41
N SER A 115 -16.28 -20.41 18.69
CA SER A 115 -16.10 -19.39 17.65
C SER A 115 -14.85 -19.69 16.81
N PHE A 116 -15.01 -19.75 15.49
CA PHE A 116 -13.90 -19.92 14.55
C PHE A 116 -12.81 -18.86 14.71
N PHE A 117 -13.21 -17.61 14.99
CA PHE A 117 -12.30 -16.47 15.22
C PHE A 117 -11.82 -16.38 16.68
N GLY A 118 -12.24 -17.30 17.55
CA GLY A 118 -11.83 -17.35 18.94
C GLY A 118 -10.31 -17.34 19.19
N PRO A 119 -9.45 -17.87 18.31
CA PRO A 119 -8.00 -17.72 18.47
C PRO A 119 -7.50 -16.27 18.37
N LEU A 120 -8.19 -15.37 17.65
CA LEU A 120 -7.78 -13.96 17.49
C LEU A 120 -7.95 -13.14 18.78
N THR A 121 -8.74 -13.64 19.74
CA THR A 121 -9.06 -12.90 20.97
C THR A 121 -8.08 -13.18 22.11
N ARG A 122 -7.20 -14.17 21.97
CA ARG A 122 -6.40 -14.72 23.07
C ARG A 122 -4.97 -14.15 23.16
N GLY A 123 -4.69 -13.08 22.42
CA GLY A 123 -3.39 -12.41 22.38
C GLY A 123 -2.92 -12.15 20.95
N LEU A 124 -1.60 -12.12 20.77
CA LEU A 124 -0.99 -11.93 19.46
C LEU A 124 -1.12 -13.20 18.60
N PHE A 125 -1.78 -13.09 17.47
CA PHE A 125 -1.96 -14.15 16.49
C PHE A 125 -1.19 -13.81 15.21
N ALA A 126 -0.14 -14.58 14.93
CA ALA A 126 0.70 -14.40 13.75
C ALA A 126 0.27 -15.33 12.61
N VAL A 127 0.15 -14.77 11.40
CA VAL A 127 -0.24 -15.46 10.18
C VAL A 127 0.83 -15.23 9.11
N PRO A 128 1.70 -16.22 8.84
CA PRO A 128 2.62 -16.13 7.71
C PRO A 128 1.84 -16.27 6.40
N VAL A 129 2.03 -15.34 5.47
CA VAL A 129 1.28 -15.27 4.21
C VAL A 129 2.17 -15.54 3.01
N LEU A 130 3.30 -14.84 2.92
CA LEU A 130 4.33 -15.01 1.91
C LEU A 130 5.70 -14.98 2.59
N PRO A 131 6.78 -15.42 1.92
CA PRO A 131 8.13 -15.13 2.37
C PRO A 131 8.27 -13.64 2.73
N ASN A 132 8.66 -13.37 3.97
CA ASN A 132 8.81 -12.02 4.53
C ASN A 132 7.53 -11.16 4.56
N VAL A 133 6.34 -11.81 4.59
CA VAL A 133 5.06 -11.14 4.89
C VAL A 133 4.30 -11.95 5.93
N THR A 134 4.27 -11.45 7.16
CA THR A 134 3.52 -12.02 8.28
C THR A 134 2.56 -10.98 8.87
N TYR A 135 1.29 -11.32 8.92
CA TYR A 135 0.26 -10.50 9.56
C TYR A 135 0.21 -10.80 11.06
N LYS A 136 -0.02 -9.77 11.86
CA LYS A 136 -0.16 -9.85 13.30
C LYS A 136 -1.49 -9.26 13.69
N PHE A 137 -2.32 -10.09 14.31
CA PHE A 137 -3.61 -9.72 14.86
C PHE A 137 -3.50 -9.72 16.37
N SER A 138 -4.10 -8.76 17.05
CA SER A 138 -4.32 -8.82 18.49
C SER A 138 -5.75 -8.44 18.81
N ASN A 139 -6.13 -8.58 20.08
CA ASN A 139 -7.39 -8.05 20.58
C ASN A 139 -7.11 -6.97 21.61
N ASN A 140 -7.81 -5.85 21.51
CA ASN A 140 -7.84 -4.81 22.53
C ASN A 140 -9.30 -4.38 22.73
N ASP A 141 -9.80 -4.48 23.97
CA ASP A 141 -11.18 -4.13 24.34
C ASP A 141 -12.25 -4.77 23.42
N GLY A 142 -12.08 -6.04 23.07
CA GLY A 142 -13.03 -6.77 22.22
C GLY A 142 -12.93 -6.45 20.73
N LYS A 143 -12.02 -5.56 20.31
CA LYS A 143 -11.74 -5.25 18.91
C LYS A 143 -10.48 -5.94 18.45
N THR A 144 -10.57 -6.63 17.32
CA THR A 144 -9.39 -7.16 16.63
C THR A 144 -8.61 -5.98 16.04
N ILE A 145 -7.34 -5.87 16.41
CA ILE A 145 -6.40 -4.89 15.90
C ILE A 145 -5.42 -5.58 14.96
N GLU A 146 -5.17 -4.93 13.83
CA GLU A 146 -4.12 -5.27 12.89
C GLU A 146 -3.06 -4.17 12.92
N PHE A 147 -1.79 -4.56 12.93
CA PHE A 147 -0.68 -3.61 12.98
C PHE A 147 -0.09 -3.39 11.59
N TYR A 148 0.04 -2.13 11.20
CA TYR A 148 0.51 -1.73 9.88
C TYR A 148 1.63 -0.70 9.97
N ASP A 149 2.60 -0.84 9.07
CA ASP A 149 3.50 0.23 8.66
C ASP A 149 2.92 0.89 7.40
N PHE A 150 2.88 2.21 7.35
CA PHE A 150 2.44 2.96 6.18
C PHE A 150 3.63 3.46 5.37
N TYR A 151 3.48 3.42 4.06
CA TYR A 151 4.48 3.79 3.08
C TYR A 151 3.88 4.81 2.12
N VAL A 152 4.59 5.90 1.91
CA VAL A 152 4.15 7.01 1.06
C VAL A 152 5.08 7.09 -0.14
N PHE A 153 4.54 6.79 -1.31
CA PHE A 153 5.24 6.77 -2.58
C PHE A 153 4.92 8.00 -3.42
N THR A 154 5.83 8.34 -4.32
CA THR A 154 5.57 9.28 -5.42
C THR A 154 5.95 8.64 -6.75
N PHE A 155 5.52 9.28 -7.84
CA PHE A 155 5.87 8.85 -9.19
C PHE A 155 7.19 9.48 -9.63
N LYS A 156 8.05 8.65 -10.23
CA LYS A 156 9.34 9.07 -10.74
C LYS A 156 9.25 9.85 -12.06
N PRO A 157 10.15 10.82 -12.32
CA PRO A 157 10.11 11.63 -13.53
C PRO A 157 10.05 10.86 -14.86
N GLU A 158 10.65 9.68 -14.88
CA GLU A 158 10.83 8.80 -16.03
C GLU A 158 9.49 8.39 -16.68
N ILE A 159 8.43 8.24 -15.88
CA ILE A 159 7.11 7.86 -16.41
C ILE A 159 6.40 8.99 -17.16
N PHE A 160 6.92 10.23 -17.09
CA PHE A 160 6.35 11.39 -17.75
C PHE A 160 6.94 11.67 -19.13
N VAL A 161 7.95 10.88 -19.55
CA VAL A 161 8.55 11.02 -20.88
C VAL A 161 7.61 10.36 -21.90
N GLY A 162 7.15 11.14 -22.89
CA GLY A 162 6.23 10.64 -23.92
C GLY A 162 6.77 9.40 -24.64
N GLY A 163 5.90 8.41 -24.88
CA GLY A 163 6.27 7.16 -25.54
C GLY A 163 6.85 6.07 -24.62
N THR A 164 6.97 6.33 -23.32
CA THR A 164 7.46 5.34 -22.34
C THR A 164 6.42 4.24 -22.11
N ASN A 165 6.81 2.98 -22.33
CA ASN A 165 5.98 1.83 -21.95
C ASN A 165 6.12 1.54 -20.44
N VAL A 166 5.29 2.18 -19.62
CA VAL A 166 5.28 2.01 -18.16
C VAL A 166 5.03 0.56 -17.75
N GLY A 167 4.27 -0.20 -18.54
CA GLY A 167 4.01 -1.61 -18.29
C GLY A 167 5.29 -2.47 -18.32
N ALA A 168 6.33 -2.05 -19.05
CA ALA A 168 7.61 -2.76 -19.14
C ALA A 168 8.68 -2.26 -18.15
N LEU A 169 8.42 -1.18 -17.41
CA LEU A 169 9.38 -0.63 -16.45
C LEU A 169 9.36 -1.39 -15.13
N ASP A 170 10.54 -1.56 -14.54
CA ASP A 170 10.66 -2.04 -13.16
C ASP A 170 9.99 -1.06 -12.19
N PHE A 171 9.47 -1.59 -11.08
CA PHE A 171 8.76 -0.77 -10.07
C PHE A 171 9.60 0.37 -9.52
N GLU A 172 10.92 0.17 -9.37
CA GLU A 172 11.85 1.22 -8.93
C GLU A 172 12.05 2.36 -9.93
N LYS A 173 11.66 2.18 -11.20
CA LYS A 173 11.66 3.23 -12.24
C LYS A 173 10.33 3.98 -12.28
N ILE A 174 9.29 3.44 -11.65
CA ILE A 174 7.94 4.03 -11.61
C ILE A 174 7.71 4.77 -10.30
N PHE A 175 8.09 4.13 -9.19
CA PHE A 175 7.78 4.61 -7.85
C PHE A 175 9.06 4.97 -7.08
N GLU A 176 8.93 6.00 -6.26
CA GLU A 176 9.91 6.40 -5.28
C GLU A 176 9.27 6.38 -3.89
N LEU A 177 9.93 5.76 -2.91
CA LEU A 177 9.48 5.79 -1.52
C LEU A 177 9.97 7.09 -0.88
N ASN A 178 9.05 7.96 -0.46
CA ASN A 178 9.39 9.27 0.10
C ASN A 178 9.36 9.26 1.62
N SER A 179 8.34 8.65 2.22
CA SER A 179 8.16 8.65 3.68
C SER A 179 7.57 7.35 4.18
N VAL A 180 7.87 7.03 5.44
CA VAL A 180 7.32 5.86 6.13
C VAL A 180 6.78 6.24 7.51
N LEU A 181 5.70 5.61 7.93
CA LEU A 181 5.20 5.66 9.30
C LEU A 181 5.21 4.23 9.84
N LEU A 182 6.23 3.93 10.65
CA LEU A 182 6.46 2.58 11.15
C LEU A 182 5.82 2.41 12.53
N TYR A 183 4.99 1.39 12.72
CA TYR A 183 4.46 1.06 14.04
C TYR A 183 5.61 0.63 14.98
N PRO A 184 5.62 1.03 16.27
CA PRO A 184 4.62 1.85 16.97
C PRO A 184 4.89 3.36 16.94
N LYS A 185 5.80 3.83 16.08
CA LYS A 185 6.13 5.26 16.00
C LYS A 185 4.93 6.05 15.49
N GLY A 186 4.66 7.19 16.12
CA GLY A 186 3.56 8.09 15.75
C GLY A 186 3.93 9.18 14.74
N THR A 187 5.16 9.16 14.19
CA THR A 187 5.66 10.20 13.29
C THR A 187 6.23 9.61 12.01
N PHE A 188 6.04 10.34 10.91
CA PHE A 188 6.62 9.99 9.62
C PHE A 188 8.13 10.22 9.64
N ALA A 189 8.88 9.27 9.08
CA ALA A 189 10.28 9.42 8.74
C ALA A 189 10.42 9.64 7.23
N THR A 190 11.16 10.66 6.84
CA THR A 190 11.51 10.91 5.43
C THR A 190 12.62 9.95 5.01
N VAL A 191 12.38 9.26 3.90
CA VAL A 191 13.34 8.36 3.23
C VAL A 191 14.00 9.10 2.07
N ASN A 192 13.19 9.69 1.19
CA ASN A 192 13.65 10.50 0.06
C ASN A 192 12.90 11.83 0.00
N ILE A 193 13.61 12.90 -0.36
CA ILE A 193 13.03 14.22 -0.54
C ILE A 193 12.24 14.22 -1.84
N LYS A 194 10.96 14.63 -1.78
CA LYS A 194 10.14 14.75 -2.99
C LYS A 194 10.67 15.83 -3.90
N VAL A 195 10.84 15.49 -5.18
CA VAL A 195 11.06 16.45 -6.25
C VAL A 195 9.71 16.97 -6.74
N TRP A 196 9.47 18.26 -6.52
CA TRP A 196 8.27 18.95 -7.00
C TRP A 196 8.42 19.41 -8.45
N PRO A 197 7.31 19.61 -9.20
CA PRO A 197 7.34 20.19 -10.54
C PRO A 197 8.17 21.48 -10.64
N LYS A 198 8.07 22.37 -9.65
CA LYS A 198 8.92 23.56 -9.53
C LYS A 198 9.92 23.37 -8.38
N PRO A 199 11.24 23.37 -8.66
CA PRO A 199 12.27 23.24 -7.62
C PRO A 199 12.11 24.30 -6.53
N GLY A 200 12.23 23.90 -5.26
CA GLY A 200 12.11 24.80 -4.11
C GLY A 200 10.68 25.25 -3.77
N ARG A 201 9.66 24.77 -4.50
CA ARG A 201 8.25 24.97 -4.17
C ARG A 201 7.60 23.64 -3.81
N GLY A 202 6.91 23.63 -2.68
CA GLY A 202 5.95 22.62 -2.25
C GLY A 202 4.92 23.31 -1.37
N PRO A 203 3.88 22.63 -0.89
CA PRO A 203 2.91 23.19 0.04
C PRO A 203 3.64 23.79 1.25
N GLN A 204 3.63 25.13 1.37
CA GLN A 204 4.40 25.88 2.38
C GLN A 204 3.74 25.85 3.77
N ARG A 205 2.46 25.45 3.84
CA ARG A 205 1.67 25.40 5.08
C ARG A 205 0.69 24.22 5.05
N ASN A 206 0.67 23.45 6.13
CA ASN A 206 -0.49 22.65 6.50
C ASN A 206 -1.48 23.62 7.14
N TYR A 207 -2.60 23.91 6.46
CA TYR A 207 -3.75 24.56 7.10
C TYR A 207 -4.60 23.49 7.76
#